data_AF-A0A648F5V2-F1
#
_entry.id   AF-A0A648F5V2-F1
#
_cell.length_a   1.000
_cell.length_b   1.000
_cell.length_c   1.000
_cell.angle_alpha   90.00
_cell.angle_beta   90.00
_cell.angle_gamma   90.00
#
_symmetry.space_group_name_H-M   'P 1'
#
loop_
_entity.id
_entity.type
_entity.pdbx_description
1 polymer ?
#
loop_
_entity_poly.entity_id
_entity_poly.type
_entity_poly.pdbx_seq_one_letter_code
_entity_poly.pdbx_strand_id
1 'polypeptide(L)' 'MSMSPAIANTFLFEMMKDKSKDVTLAVIYALGEGRCQADNIKRELRRLSESDDMEIKVAAIKALGRLYR' A
#
# COMPACT_ATOMS: atom_id res chain seq x y z
N MET A 1 8.37 -21.02 -8.18
CA MET A 1 8.56 -19.85 -9.08
C MET A 1 8.25 -18.62 -8.27
N SER A 2 9.22 -17.73 -8.06
CA SER A 2 9.01 -16.44 -7.38
C SER A 2 8.16 -15.54 -8.27
N MET A 3 7.12 -14.94 -7.71
CA MET A 3 6.31 -13.95 -8.41
C MET A 3 7.19 -12.75 -8.79
N SER A 4 7.02 -12.21 -10.00
CA SER A 4 7.77 -11.01 -10.39
C SER A 4 7.29 -9.82 -9.55
N PRO A 5 8.18 -8.88 -9.17
CA PRO A 5 7.79 -7.70 -8.39
C PRO A 5 6.67 -6.90 -9.06
N ALA A 6 6.64 -6.85 -10.40
CA ALA A 6 5.59 -6.18 -11.15
C ALA A 6 4.21 -6.83 -10.96
N ILE A 7 4.14 -8.17 -11.00
CA ILE A 7 2.88 -8.91 -10.79
C ILE A 7 2.42 -8.74 -9.34
N ALA A 8 3.33 -8.82 -8.39
CA ALA A 8 3.02 -8.60 -6.97
C ALA A 8 2.47 -7.20 -6.72
N ASN A 9 3.08 -6.17 -7.32
CA ASN A 9 2.64 -4.78 -7.18
C ASN A 9 1.24 -4.56 -7.76
N THR A 10 0.93 -5.15 -8.93
CA THR A 10 -0.40 -5.05 -9.53
C THR A 10 -1.45 -5.72 -8.64
N PHE A 11 -1.18 -6.94 -8.16
CA PHE A 11 -2.09 -7.66 -7.27
C PHE A 11 -2.34 -6.88 -5.97
N LEU A 12 -1.28 -6.37 -5.34
CA LEU A 12 -1.39 -5.56 -4.13
C LEU A 12 -2.18 -4.27 -4.39
N PHE A 13 -1.96 -3.60 -5.53
CA PHE A 13 -2.72 -2.40 -5.89
C PHE A 13 -4.23 -2.68 -6.05
N GLU A 14 -4.62 -3.82 -6.60
CA GLU A 14 -6.04 -4.21 -6.68
C GLU A 14 -6.64 -4.47 -5.30
N MET A 15 -5.88 -5.11 -4.41
CA MET A 15 -6.32 -5.44 -3.04
C MET A 15 -6.43 -4.22 -2.11
N MET A 16 -5.89 -3.05 -2.48
CA MET A 16 -6.13 -1.79 -1.75
C MET A 16 -7.61 -1.35 -1.76
N LYS A 17 -8.41 -1.89 -2.69
CA LYS A 17 -9.83 -1.57 -2.83
C LYS A 17 -10.73 -2.65 -2.23
N ASP A 18 -10.15 -3.59 -1.49
CA ASP A 18 -10.93 -4.64 -0.83
C ASP A 18 -11.89 -4.03 0.20
N LYS A 19 -13.03 -4.68 0.40
CA LYS A 19 -14.03 -4.23 1.39
C LYS A 19 -13.55 -4.48 2.82
N SER A 20 -12.63 -5.42 3.01
CA SER A 20 -12.01 -5.71 4.29
C SER A 20 -10.91 -4.70 4.60
N LYS A 21 -11.08 -4.02 5.73
CA LYS A 21 -10.06 -3.12 6.29
C LYS A 21 -8.75 -3.86 6.56
N ASP A 22 -8.83 -5.10 7.06
CA ASP A 22 -7.65 -5.89 7.40
C ASP A 22 -6.80 -6.23 6.17
N VAL A 23 -7.47 -6.56 5.05
CA VAL A 23 -6.81 -6.79 3.76
C VAL A 23 -6.15 -5.51 3.28
N THR A 24 -6.86 -4.38 3.35
CA THR A 24 -6.33 -3.07 2.95
C THR A 24 -5.09 -2.69 3.77
N LEU A 25 -5.12 -2.90 5.09
CA LEU A 25 -3.98 -2.64 5.99
C LEU A 25 -2.78 -3.52 5.64
N ALA A 26 -3.00 -4.83 5.46
CA ALA A 26 -1.94 -5.78 5.09
C ALA A 26 -1.25 -5.36 3.80
N VAL A 27 -2.02 -4.93 2.81
CA VAL A 27 -1.52 -4.45 1.51
C VAL A 27 -0.68 -3.17 1.68
N ILE A 28 -1.16 -2.19 2.45
CA ILE A 28 -0.41 -0.95 2.71
C ILE A 28 0.95 -1.26 3.34
N TYR A 29 1.00 -2.14 4.33
CA TYR A 29 2.24 -2.55 4.99
C TYR A 29 3.19 -3.27 4.02
N ALA A 30 2.67 -4.23 3.25
CA ALA A 30 3.44 -4.98 2.27
C ALA A 30 4.06 -4.08 1.19
N LEU A 31 3.32 -3.08 0.71
CA LEU A 31 3.82 -2.13 -0.28
C LEU A 31 4.95 -1.24 0.28
N GLY A 32 4.81 -0.79 1.53
CA GLY A 32 5.87 -0.03 2.20
C GLY A 32 7.14 -0.86 2.42
N GLU A 33 7.00 -2.12 2.82
CA GLU A 33 8.14 -3.04 3.05
C GLU A 33 8.81 -3.47 1.75
N GLY A 34 8.02 -3.72 0.70
CA GLY A 34 8.51 -4.01 -0.64
C GLY A 34 9.14 -2.83 -1.37
N ARG A 35 9.17 -1.63 -0.75
CA ARG A 35 9.70 -0.38 -1.32
C ARG A 35 9.19 -0.12 -2.74
N CYS A 36 7.90 -0.39 -2.97
CA CYS A 36 7.32 -0.25 -4.29
C CYS A 36 7.42 1.20 -4.79
N GLN A 37 8.14 1.42 -5.90
CA GLN A 37 8.36 2.75 -6.45
C GLN A 37 7.35 3.17 -7.52
N ALA A 38 6.31 2.38 -7.76
CA ALA A 38 5.31 2.70 -8.77
C ALA A 38 4.48 3.94 -8.39
N ASP A 39 4.33 4.89 -9.33
CA ASP A 39 3.71 6.18 -9.04
C ASP A 39 2.19 6.12 -8.81
N ASN A 40 1.52 5.09 -9.32
CA ASN A 40 0.13 4.81 -8.97
C ASN A 40 0.01 4.41 -7.49
N ILE A 41 0.92 3.58 -6.98
CA ILE A 41 0.94 3.14 -5.58
C ILE A 41 1.26 4.31 -4.64
N LYS A 42 2.24 5.16 -4.99
CA LYS A 42 2.54 6.38 -4.20
C LYS A 42 1.33 7.31 -4.12
N ARG A 43 0.63 7.54 -5.24
CA ARG A 43 -0.59 8.36 -5.26
C ARG A 43 -1.70 7.76 -4.41
N GLU A 44 -1.90 6.45 -4.48
CA GLU A 44 -2.93 5.77 -3.71
C GLU A 44 -2.63 5.79 -2.22
N LEU A 45 -1.37 5.54 -1.82
CA LEU A 45 -0.94 5.68 -0.43
C LEU A 45 -1.11 7.13 0.07
N ARG A 46 -0.85 8.14 -0.76
CA ARG A 46 -1.13 9.53 -0.41
C ARG A 46 -2.63 9.75 -0.17
N ARG A 47 -3.50 9.24 -1.05
CA ARG A 47 -4.95 9.32 -0.86
C ARG A 47 -5.39 8.63 0.44
N LEU A 48 -4.84 7.46 0.76
CA LEU A 48 -5.14 6.71 1.98
C LEU A 48 -4.64 7.41 3.25
N SER A 49 -3.57 8.21 3.15
CA SER A 49 -3.10 9.05 4.27
C SER A 49 -4.09 10.17 4.66
N GLU A 50 -5.05 10.46 3.79
CA GLU A 50 -6.12 11.43 4.02
C GLU A 50 -7.42 10.75 4.50
N SER A 51 -7.43 9.42 4.69
CA SER A 51 -8.61 8.66 5.13
C SER A 51 -9.12 9.09 6.51
N ASP A 52 -10.44 9.05 6.71
CA ASP A 52 -11.06 9.26 8.03
C ASP A 52 -10.83 8.07 8.98
N ASP A 53 -10.51 6.89 8.43
CA ASP A 53 -10.12 5.73 9.24
C ASP A 53 -8.68 5.92 9.73
N MET A 54 -8.52 6.03 11.05
CA MET A 54 -7.24 6.25 11.71
C MET A 54 -6.22 5.14 11.44
N GLU A 55 -6.64 3.87 11.35
CA GLU A 55 -5.73 2.77 11.11
C GLU A 55 -5.19 2.83 9.67
N ILE A 56 -6.08 3.06 8.70
CA ILE A 56 -5.69 3.23 7.30
C ILE A 56 -4.76 4.43 7.13
N LYS A 57 -5.11 5.57 7.74
CA LYS A 57 -4.30 6.79 7.73
C LYS A 57 -2.89 6.55 8.27
N VAL A 58 -2.78 5.94 9.45
CA VAL A 58 -1.48 5.66 10.08
C VAL A 58 -0.67 4.66 9.26
N ALA A 59 -1.30 3.60 8.75
CA ALA A 59 -0.62 2.61 7.91
C ALA A 59 -0.06 3.26 6.63
N ALA A 60 -0.86 4.10 5.97
CA ALA A 60 -0.47 4.77 4.73
C ALA A 60 0.72 5.73 4.94
N ILE A 61 0.69 6.52 6.03
CA ILE A 61 1.81 7.42 6.39
C ILE A 61 3.08 6.61 6.66
N LYS A 62 2.98 5.50 7.41
CA LYS A 62 4.12 4.60 7.68
C LYS A 62 4.68 4.00 6.39
N ALA A 63 3.81 3.53 5.49
CA ALA A 63 4.22 2.96 4.22
C ALA A 63 4.93 4.00 3.35
N LEU A 64 4.39 5.22 3.22
CA LEU A 64 5.05 6.32 2.53
C LEU A 64 6.45 6.58 3.10
N GLY A 65 6.59 6.69 4.42
CA GLY A 65 7.89 6.87 5.07
C GLY A 65 8.90 5.74 4.77
N ARG A 66 8.43 4.50 4.60
CA ARG A 66 9.27 3.36 4.20
C ARG A 66 9.70 3.41 2.74
N LEU A 67 8.89 3.98 1.84
CA LEU A 67 9.23 4.13 0.42
C LEU A 67 10.37 5.15 0.18
N TYR A 68 10.53 6.13 1.08
CA TYR A 68 11.54 7.19 0.97
C TYR A 68 12.79 6.97 1.84
N ARG A 69 12.87 5.85 2.58
CA ARG A 69 14.07 5.37 3.29
C ARG A 69 14.83 4.35 2.45
#